data_AF-A0A9D8FMK4-F1
#
_entry.id   AF-A0A9D8FMK4-F1
#
_cell.length_a   1.000
_cell.length_b   1.000
_cell.length_c   1.000
_cell.angle_alpha   90.00
_cell.angle_beta   90.00
_cell.angle_gamma   90.00
#
_symmetry.space_group_name_H-M   'P 1'
#
loop_
_entity.id
_entity.type
_entity.pdbx_description
1 polymer ?
#
loop_
_entity_poly.entity_id
_entity_poly.type
_entity_poly.pdbx_seq_one_letter_code
_entity_poly.pdbx_strand_id
1 'polypeptide(L)'
;MVTVLCSCASTPIKPPDYSRMDIITQPATPILRKDIIHKVAPGETVWRIAKMYDIRIEDIMQANTLKKPKELKMGQSLLIPDAAPLEAVIPLYPSKKWRYIIIHHSATDEGCALHFHFAHHSRGFKRGLGYHFVINNGTREKDDGYIEISPRWLKQLNGAHCKASGMNKKGIGICLVGNFSKERISEKQMDSLLYLVNCLRKYYKISLKNIMGHGQVFGARTECPGKNFPFGKLKKQLKVSD
;
A
#
# COMPACT_ATOMS: atom_id res chain seq x y z
N MET A 1 -16.29 6.01 10.51
CA MET A 1 -16.27 4.54 10.48
C MET A 1 -15.37 4.10 9.33
N VAL A 2 -14.28 3.40 9.62
CA VAL A 2 -13.34 2.88 8.63
C VAL A 2 -13.97 1.66 7.98
N THR A 3 -14.27 1.74 6.69
CA THR A 3 -14.77 0.60 5.92
C THR A 3 -13.57 -0.32 5.62
N VAL A 4 -13.43 -1.41 6.36
CA VAL A 4 -12.69 -2.56 5.84
C VAL A 4 -13.65 -3.24 4.88
N LEU A 5 -13.39 -3.16 3.58
CA LEU A 5 -14.19 -3.90 2.60
C LEU A 5 -13.88 -5.39 2.77
N CYS A 6 -14.65 -6.04 3.64
CA CYS A 6 -15.43 -7.17 3.17
C CYS A 6 -16.83 -6.60 2.86
N SER A 7 -17.36 -6.87 1.67
CA SER A 7 -18.70 -6.46 1.17
C SER A 7 -19.81 -6.72 2.23
N CYS A 8 -20.94 -6.04 2.39
CA CYS A 8 -21.74 -5.02 1.70
C CYS A 8 -22.79 -4.52 2.73
N ALA A 9 -23.47 -3.40 2.45
CA ALA A 9 -24.67 -2.98 3.19
C ALA A 9 -25.89 -3.87 2.82
N SER A 10 -26.80 -4.05 3.77
CA SER A 10 -27.80 -5.14 3.83
C SER A 10 -29.08 -4.91 3.01
N THR A 11 -29.48 -5.92 2.24
CA THR A 11 -30.87 -6.35 1.99
C THR A 11 -30.96 -7.85 2.28
N PRO A 12 -32.09 -8.39 2.78
CA PRO A 12 -32.14 -9.77 3.28
C PRO A 12 -32.14 -10.76 2.11
N ILE A 13 -30.95 -11.23 1.74
CA ILE A 13 -30.80 -12.40 0.89
C ILE A 13 -30.64 -13.58 1.86
N LYS A 14 -31.63 -14.49 1.89
CA LYS A 14 -31.45 -15.79 2.54
C LYS A 14 -30.12 -16.37 2.01
N PRO A 15 -29.17 -16.78 2.87
CA PRO A 15 -27.91 -17.32 2.40
C PRO A 15 -28.20 -18.45 1.41
N PRO A 16 -27.48 -18.54 0.28
CA PRO A 16 -27.66 -19.64 -0.66
C PRO A 16 -27.51 -20.96 0.08
N ASP A 17 -28.41 -21.89 -0.19
CA ASP A 17 -28.38 -23.23 0.38
C ASP A 17 -27.18 -23.99 -0.20
N TYR A 18 -26.11 -24.09 0.59
CA TYR A 18 -24.87 -24.77 0.22
C TYR A 18 -24.93 -26.30 0.43
N SER A 19 -26.10 -26.88 0.67
CA SER A 19 -26.22 -28.31 1.02
C SER A 19 -25.90 -29.30 -0.12
N ARG A 20 -25.59 -28.85 -1.34
CA ARG A 20 -25.13 -29.72 -2.44
C ARG A 20 -24.14 -29.02 -3.39
N MET A 21 -22.95 -28.70 -2.89
CA MET A 21 -21.79 -28.54 -3.76
C MET A 21 -20.83 -29.69 -3.46
N ASP A 22 -20.64 -30.56 -4.45
CA ASP A 22 -19.58 -31.56 -4.41
C ASP A 22 -18.24 -30.83 -4.33
N ILE A 23 -17.68 -30.78 -3.13
CA ILE A 23 -16.38 -30.18 -2.86
C ILE A 23 -15.34 -31.17 -3.39
N ILE A 24 -14.82 -30.90 -4.59
CA ILE A 24 -13.51 -31.42 -4.97
C ILE A 24 -12.49 -30.63 -4.14
N THR A 25 -12.20 -31.10 -2.93
CA THR A 25 -11.11 -30.55 -2.11
C THR A 25 -9.80 -30.82 -2.81
N GLN A 26 -9.20 -29.79 -3.41
CA GLN A 26 -7.74 -29.79 -3.55
C GLN A 26 -7.16 -29.80 -2.13
N PRO A 27 -6.13 -30.62 -1.85
CA PRO A 27 -5.49 -30.62 -0.55
C PRO A 27 -5.02 -29.20 -0.23
N ALA A 28 -5.41 -28.67 0.94
CA ALA A 28 -4.94 -27.39 1.41
C ALA A 28 -3.42 -27.47 1.55
N THR A 29 -2.68 -26.81 0.67
CA THR A 29 -1.24 -26.65 0.84
C THR A 29 -1.00 -25.99 2.19
N PRO A 30 -0.21 -26.59 3.10
CA PRO A 30 0.06 -25.99 4.40
C PRO A 30 0.71 -24.62 4.19
N ILE A 31 0.10 -23.58 4.77
CA ILE A 31 0.67 -22.23 4.76
C ILE A 31 1.98 -22.29 5.54
N LEU A 32 3.11 -22.00 4.89
CA LEU A 32 4.40 -21.92 5.56
C LEU A 32 4.38 -20.72 6.51
N ARG A 33 4.33 -20.99 7.81
CA ARG A 33 4.42 -19.98 8.86
C ARG A 33 5.80 -20.01 9.50
N LYS A 34 6.31 -18.84 9.88
CA LYS A 34 7.63 -18.72 10.53
C LYS A 34 7.73 -17.48 11.38
N ASP A 35 8.65 -17.49 12.33
CA ASP A 35 8.98 -16.31 13.11
C ASP A 35 9.68 -15.27 12.23
N ILE A 36 9.24 -14.02 12.33
CA ILE A 36 9.82 -12.89 11.59
C ILE A 36 10.03 -11.68 12.49
N ILE A 37 11.00 -10.85 12.13
CA ILE A 37 11.17 -9.53 12.72
C ILE A 37 10.55 -8.49 11.79
N HIS A 38 9.52 -7.81 12.28
CA HIS A 38 8.85 -6.74 11.56
C HIS A 38 9.33 -5.38 12.06
N LYS A 39 9.90 -4.56 11.16
CA LYS A 39 10.20 -3.15 11.45
C LYS A 39 8.96 -2.28 11.29
N VAL A 40 8.49 -1.71 12.41
CA VAL A 40 7.25 -0.92 12.50
C VAL A 40 7.34 0.34 11.64
N ALA A 41 6.50 0.42 10.61
CA ALA A 41 6.39 1.56 9.72
C ALA A 41 5.57 2.71 10.35
N PRO A 42 5.65 3.93 9.80
CA PRO A 42 4.90 5.07 10.34
C PRO A 42 3.40 4.83 10.35
N GLY A 43 2.76 4.97 11.51
CA GLY A 43 1.31 4.89 11.67
C GLY A 43 0.74 3.47 11.80
N GLU A 44 1.60 2.46 11.90
CA GLU A 44 1.15 1.10 12.16
C GLU A 44 0.68 0.90 13.61
N THR A 45 -0.17 -0.11 13.78
CA THR A 45 -0.73 -0.51 15.07
C THR A 45 -0.61 -2.03 15.19
N VAL A 46 -0.54 -2.54 16.41
CA VAL A 46 -0.49 -4.00 16.65
C VAL A 46 -1.67 -4.70 15.98
N TRP A 47 -2.86 -4.12 16.05
CA TRP A 47 -4.06 -4.65 15.37
C TRP A 47 -3.85 -4.82 13.86
N ARG A 48 -3.25 -3.84 13.19
CA ARG A 48 -3.04 -3.92 11.74
C ARG A 48 -1.94 -4.91 11.39
N ILE A 49 -0.86 -4.94 12.18
CA ILE A 49 0.23 -5.91 12.01
C ILE A 49 -0.28 -7.34 12.20
N ALA A 50 -1.10 -7.57 13.22
CA ALA A 50 -1.79 -8.84 13.45
C ALA A 50 -2.59 -9.29 12.22
N LYS A 51 -3.32 -8.37 11.58
CA LYS A 51 -4.05 -8.66 10.34
C LYS A 51 -3.16 -8.93 9.13
N MET A 52 -2.00 -8.29 9.01
CA MET A 52 -1.08 -8.49 7.88
C MET A 52 -0.39 -9.86 7.92
N TYR A 53 -0.23 -10.45 9.11
CA TYR A 53 0.45 -11.73 9.33
C TYR A 53 -0.48 -12.86 9.77
N ASP A 54 -1.79 -12.62 9.71
CA ASP A 54 -2.83 -13.56 10.16
C ASP A 54 -2.50 -14.19 11.53
N ILE A 55 -2.25 -13.33 12.53
CA ILE A 55 -1.89 -13.73 13.89
C ILE A 55 -2.76 -12.98 14.90
N ARG A 56 -2.94 -13.55 16.10
CA ARG A 56 -3.65 -12.88 17.18
C ARG A 56 -2.81 -11.73 17.75
N ILE A 57 -3.49 -10.71 18.26
CA ILE A 57 -2.84 -9.53 18.85
C ILE A 57 -2.08 -9.92 20.12
N GLU A 58 -2.66 -10.83 20.89
CA GLU A 58 -2.13 -11.32 22.16
C GLU A 58 -0.78 -12.00 21.98
N ASP A 59 -0.61 -12.77 20.90
CA ASP A 59 0.65 -13.47 20.59
C ASP A 59 1.77 -12.47 20.27
N ILE A 60 1.47 -11.42 19.49
CA ILE A 60 2.41 -10.32 19.25
C ILE A 60 2.74 -9.60 20.56
N MET A 61 1.74 -9.29 21.37
CA MET A 61 1.94 -8.56 22.61
C MET A 61 2.82 -9.35 23.60
N GLN A 62 2.55 -10.65 23.74
CA GLN A 62 3.31 -11.54 24.61
C GLN A 62 4.76 -11.68 24.13
N ALA A 63 4.97 -11.94 22.83
CA ALA A 63 6.32 -12.10 22.25
C ALA A 63 7.20 -10.85 22.36
N ASN A 64 6.60 -9.67 22.54
CA ASN A 64 7.30 -8.38 22.60
C ASN A 64 7.15 -7.66 23.94
N THR A 65 6.61 -8.33 24.96
CA THR A 65 6.39 -7.78 26.31
C THR A 65 5.63 -6.45 26.29
N LEU A 66 4.70 -6.27 25.34
CA LEU A 66 3.87 -5.08 25.23
C LEU A 66 2.71 -5.19 26.22
N LYS A 67 2.60 -4.25 27.17
CA LYS A 67 1.48 -4.24 28.12
C LYS A 67 0.21 -3.73 27.47
N LYS A 68 0.34 -2.81 26.51
CA LYS A 68 -0.80 -2.22 25.80
C LYS A 68 -0.46 -2.07 24.31
N PRO A 69 -1.42 -2.29 23.38
CA PRO A 69 -1.18 -2.12 21.94
C PRO A 69 -0.65 -0.73 21.55
N LYS A 70 -1.02 0.31 22.31
CA LYS A 70 -0.62 1.70 22.09
C LYS A 70 0.85 2.00 22.44
N GLU A 71 1.55 1.08 23.08
CA GLU A 71 2.97 1.24 23.42
C GLU A 71 3.90 0.98 22.23
N LEU A 72 3.37 0.46 21.12
CA LEU A 72 4.11 0.24 19.88
C LEU A 72 4.68 1.56 19.34
N LYS A 73 6.00 1.59 19.12
CA LYS A 73 6.71 2.77 18.61
C LYS A 73 7.10 2.59 17.14
N MET A 74 6.99 3.67 16.37
CA MET A 74 7.53 3.73 15.01
C MET A 74 9.03 3.39 15.03
N GLY A 75 9.48 2.53 14.11
CA GLY A 75 10.86 2.06 14.02
C GLY A 75 11.26 1.01 15.06
N GLN A 76 10.35 0.57 15.94
CA GLN A 76 10.57 -0.59 16.79
C GLN A 76 10.67 -1.86 15.93
N SER A 77 11.58 -2.77 16.28
CA SER A 77 11.61 -4.13 15.73
C SER A 77 10.66 -4.98 16.57
N LEU A 78 9.73 -5.68 15.91
CA LEU A 78 8.66 -6.44 16.56
C LEU A 78 8.76 -7.90 16.11
N LEU A 79 8.93 -8.83 17.04
CA LEU A 79 8.87 -10.27 16.78
C LEU A 79 7.42 -10.65 16.48
N ILE A 80 7.17 -11.23 15.31
CA ILE A 80 5.88 -11.82 14.96
C ILE A 80 6.08 -13.34 14.95
N PRO A 81 5.67 -14.05 16.01
CA PRO A 81 5.84 -15.50 16.06
C PRO A 81 4.85 -16.17 15.10
N ASP A 82 5.22 -17.31 14.52
CA ASP A 82 4.32 -18.10 13.67
C ASP A 82 3.59 -17.24 12.61
N ALA A 83 4.30 -16.33 11.94
CA ALA A 83 3.68 -15.40 10.99
C ALA A 83 3.33 -16.10 9.68
N ALA A 84 2.10 -15.86 9.19
CA ALA A 84 1.75 -16.19 7.81
C ALA A 84 2.58 -15.34 6.82
N PRO A 85 2.64 -15.72 5.53
CA PRO A 85 3.13 -14.83 4.48
C PRO A 85 2.46 -13.46 4.55
N LEU A 86 3.27 -12.41 4.40
CA LEU A 86 2.83 -11.02 4.56
C LEU A 86 1.80 -10.63 3.49
N GLU A 87 0.61 -10.21 3.94
CA GLU A 87 -0.43 -9.68 3.06
C GLU A 87 -0.61 -8.17 3.19
N ALA A 88 -0.72 -7.49 2.04
CA ALA A 88 -1.01 -6.06 2.00
C ALA A 88 -2.50 -5.78 2.27
N VAL A 89 -2.85 -5.49 3.52
CA VAL A 89 -4.22 -5.08 3.91
C VAL A 89 -4.43 -3.60 3.58
N ILE A 90 -5.08 -3.30 2.46
CA ILE A 90 -5.37 -1.94 1.99
C ILE A 90 -6.76 -1.48 2.47
N PRO A 91 -6.89 -0.67 3.54
CA PRO A 91 -8.18 -0.13 3.95
C PRO A 91 -8.68 0.89 2.94
N LEU A 92 -9.96 0.82 2.57
CA LEU A 92 -10.60 1.74 1.63
C LEU A 92 -11.64 2.58 2.36
N TYR A 93 -11.51 3.90 2.28
CA TYR A 93 -12.34 4.83 3.05
C TYR A 93 -13.32 5.54 2.11
N PRO A 94 -14.63 5.56 2.39
CA PRO A 94 -15.59 6.30 1.58
C PRO A 94 -15.17 7.76 1.41
N SER A 95 -14.99 8.21 0.17
CA SER A 95 -14.53 9.56 -0.12
C SER A 95 -14.81 9.93 -1.57
N LYS A 96 -15.32 11.15 -1.80
CA LYS A 96 -15.46 11.75 -3.15
C LYS A 96 -14.23 12.60 -3.54
N LYS A 97 -13.26 12.74 -2.63
CA LYS A 97 -12.07 13.57 -2.80
C LYS A 97 -11.14 13.03 -3.88
N TRP A 98 -10.96 11.72 -3.89
CA TRP A 98 -9.94 11.06 -4.70
C TRP A 98 -10.43 10.89 -6.14
N ARG A 99 -9.80 11.63 -7.05
CA ARG A 99 -10.17 11.67 -8.47
C ARG A 99 -9.02 11.35 -9.41
N TYR A 100 -7.79 11.29 -8.89
CA TYR A 100 -6.55 11.04 -9.62
C TYR A 100 -5.66 10.05 -8.87
N ILE A 101 -4.80 9.35 -9.59
CA ILE A 101 -3.69 8.57 -9.04
C ILE A 101 -2.41 9.10 -9.69
N ILE A 102 -1.46 9.53 -8.87
CA ILE A 102 -0.18 10.09 -9.34
C ILE A 102 0.93 9.14 -8.96
N ILE A 103 1.62 8.61 -9.97
CA ILE A 103 2.71 7.64 -9.81
C ILE A 103 4.05 8.38 -9.74
N HIS A 104 4.85 7.99 -8.75
CA HIS A 104 6.19 8.53 -8.49
C HIS A 104 7.21 7.40 -8.43
N HIS A 105 8.46 7.75 -8.67
CA HIS A 105 9.61 6.98 -8.18
C HIS A 105 10.26 7.71 -7.01
N SER A 106 11.08 7.02 -6.22
CA SER A 106 11.82 7.67 -5.14
C SER A 106 13.08 8.41 -5.63
N ALA A 107 13.56 8.06 -6.83
CA ALA A 107 14.88 8.45 -7.34
C ALA A 107 16.03 8.02 -6.42
N THR A 108 15.86 6.89 -5.74
CA THR A 108 16.84 6.27 -4.83
C THR A 108 16.96 4.78 -5.16
N ASP A 109 18.14 4.21 -4.91
CA ASP A 109 18.39 2.78 -5.14
C ASP A 109 17.76 1.90 -4.04
N GLU A 110 17.49 2.50 -2.87
CA GLU A 110 16.89 1.84 -1.72
C GLU A 110 15.87 2.74 -1.00
N GLY A 111 14.97 2.14 -0.22
CA GLY A 111 13.96 2.89 0.51
C GLY A 111 12.86 2.04 1.11
N CYS A 112 12.15 2.63 2.07
CA CYS A 112 10.92 2.14 2.66
C CYS A 112 10.14 3.32 3.28
N ALA A 113 8.92 3.10 3.72
CA ALA A 113 8.07 4.16 4.28
C ALA A 113 8.69 4.84 5.50
N LEU A 114 9.39 4.09 6.36
CA LEU A 114 10.09 4.62 7.54
C LEU A 114 11.23 5.55 7.13
N HIS A 115 12.08 5.11 6.19
CA HIS A 115 13.19 5.91 5.66
C HIS A 115 12.67 7.21 5.04
N PHE A 116 11.68 7.11 4.15
CA PHE A 116 11.10 8.28 3.50
C PHE A 116 10.32 9.18 4.47
N HIS A 117 9.81 8.65 5.59
CA HIS A 117 9.20 9.49 6.62
C HIS A 117 10.20 10.45 7.23
N PHE A 118 11.35 9.95 7.68
CA PHE A 118 12.41 10.77 8.25
C PHE A 118 13.03 11.70 7.22
N ALA A 119 13.32 11.20 6.02
CA ALA A 119 13.87 12.04 4.94
C ALA A 119 12.95 13.23 4.59
N HIS A 120 11.63 13.01 4.52
CA HIS A 120 10.69 14.11 4.31
C HIS A 120 10.60 15.05 5.53
N HIS A 121 10.65 14.51 6.76
CA HIS A 121 10.64 15.33 7.96
C HIS A 121 11.81 16.30 8.00
N SER A 122 13.03 15.83 7.72
CA SER A 122 14.25 16.65 7.63
C SER A 122 14.16 17.73 6.54
N ARG A 123 13.29 17.54 5.54
CA ARG A 123 13.00 18.51 4.46
C ARG A 123 11.83 19.45 4.79
N GLY A 124 11.36 19.47 6.04
CA GLY A 124 10.30 20.36 6.52
C GLY A 124 8.88 19.81 6.37
N PHE A 125 8.72 18.53 6.00
CA PHE A 125 7.39 17.94 5.90
C PHE A 125 6.96 17.54 7.31
N LYS A 126 6.29 18.46 8.02
CA LYS A 126 5.88 18.26 9.43
C LYS A 126 5.07 16.97 9.67
N ARG A 127 4.42 16.42 8.64
CA ARG A 127 3.66 15.15 8.68
C ARG A 127 4.40 13.95 8.07
N GLY A 128 5.72 14.07 7.86
CA GLY A 128 6.61 13.05 7.31
C GLY A 128 6.25 12.64 5.88
N LEU A 129 6.32 11.33 5.63
CA LEU A 129 6.17 10.65 4.34
C LEU A 129 5.13 11.30 3.41
N GLY A 130 5.55 11.88 2.28
CA GLY A 130 4.70 12.69 1.39
C GLY A 130 3.66 11.92 0.55
N TYR A 131 3.84 10.61 0.39
CA TYR A 131 3.00 9.74 -0.43
C TYR A 131 1.88 9.08 0.40
N HIS A 132 0.86 8.55 -0.26
CA HIS A 132 -0.17 7.73 0.40
C HIS A 132 0.28 6.27 0.50
N PHE A 133 1.01 5.80 -0.52
CA PHE A 133 1.54 4.44 -0.60
C PHE A 133 3.00 4.44 -1.07
N VAL A 134 3.74 3.44 -0.62
CA VAL A 134 5.10 3.12 -1.10
C VAL A 134 5.12 1.67 -1.55
N ILE A 135 5.70 1.38 -2.72
CA ILE A 135 5.92 0.02 -3.23
C ILE A 135 7.42 -0.25 -3.20
N ASN A 136 7.83 -1.22 -2.39
CA ASN A 136 9.24 -1.52 -2.11
C ASN A 136 9.92 -2.28 -3.25
N ASN A 137 11.25 -2.25 -3.27
CA ASN A 137 12.09 -2.91 -4.29
C ASN A 137 12.99 -4.02 -3.71
N GLY A 138 12.66 -4.56 -2.52
CA GLY A 138 13.47 -5.60 -1.87
C GLY A 138 14.58 -5.07 -0.96
N THR A 139 14.63 -3.76 -0.72
CA THR A 139 15.62 -3.14 0.18
C THR A 139 15.02 -2.81 1.55
N ARG A 140 15.89 -2.49 2.52
CA ARG A 140 15.49 -1.98 3.85
C ARG A 140 14.51 -2.90 4.60
N GLU A 141 14.76 -4.20 4.57
CA GLU A 141 13.97 -5.24 5.25
C GLU A 141 12.51 -5.33 4.78
N LYS A 142 12.22 -4.86 3.56
CA LYS A 142 10.91 -5.01 2.90
C LYS A 142 11.07 -5.79 1.61
N ASP A 143 10.15 -6.72 1.38
CA ASP A 143 10.15 -7.53 0.15
C ASP A 143 9.90 -6.67 -1.10
N ASP A 144 10.44 -7.11 -2.23
CA ASP A 144 10.16 -6.51 -3.53
C ASP A 144 8.67 -6.62 -3.87
N GLY A 145 8.07 -5.49 -4.26
CA GLY A 145 6.63 -5.35 -4.46
C GLY A 145 5.82 -5.03 -3.19
N TYR A 146 6.38 -5.15 -1.98
CA TYR A 146 5.58 -4.93 -0.77
C TYR A 146 5.00 -3.51 -0.70
N ILE A 147 3.68 -3.41 -0.47
CA ILE A 147 2.92 -2.16 -0.43
C ILE A 147 2.83 -1.66 1.01
N GLU A 148 3.56 -0.59 1.31
CA GLU A 148 3.43 0.14 2.56
C GLU A 148 2.37 1.25 2.46
N ILE A 149 1.60 1.39 3.54
CA ILE A 149 0.52 2.37 3.65
C ILE A 149 0.96 3.48 4.59
N SER A 150 0.92 4.72 4.14
CA SER A 150 1.40 5.84 4.94
C SER A 150 0.33 6.34 5.94
N PRO A 151 0.75 7.07 6.98
CA PRO A 151 -0.18 7.79 7.86
C PRO A 151 -1.12 8.74 7.11
N ARG A 152 -0.73 9.24 5.92
CA ARG A 152 -1.59 10.11 5.12
C ARG A 152 -2.80 9.36 4.58
N TRP A 153 -2.61 8.12 4.14
CA TRP A 153 -3.74 7.29 3.73
C TRP A 153 -4.62 6.92 4.93
N LEU A 154 -4.02 6.41 6.01
CA LEU A 154 -4.77 5.98 7.20
C LEU A 154 -5.61 7.11 7.81
N LYS A 155 -5.11 8.35 7.75
CA LYS A 155 -5.79 9.55 8.26
C LYS A 155 -6.47 10.38 7.17
N GLN A 156 -6.55 9.87 5.94
CA GLN A 156 -7.18 10.51 4.76
C GLN A 156 -6.72 11.97 4.50
N LEU A 157 -5.45 12.25 4.80
CA LEU A 157 -4.85 13.58 4.67
C LEU A 157 -4.58 13.94 3.21
N ASN A 158 -4.32 15.21 2.93
CA ASN A 158 -3.76 15.62 1.65
C ASN A 158 -2.34 15.05 1.47
N GLY A 159 -2.00 14.75 0.22
CA GLY A 159 -0.65 14.39 -0.17
C GLY A 159 0.33 15.55 0.03
N ALA A 160 1.62 15.24 -0.01
CA ALA A 160 2.69 16.23 -0.13
C ALA A 160 3.67 15.81 -1.26
N HIS A 161 3.12 15.29 -2.36
CA HIS A 161 3.89 14.67 -3.44
C HIS A 161 3.77 15.40 -4.79
N CYS A 162 2.71 16.19 -5.01
CA CYS A 162 2.51 16.91 -6.27
C CYS A 162 1.66 18.19 -6.05
N LYS A 163 2.30 19.36 -6.06
CA LYS A 163 1.60 20.66 -5.96
C LYS A 163 0.96 21.08 -7.28
N ALA A 164 1.58 20.70 -8.40
CA ALA A 164 1.12 21.01 -9.75
C ALA A 164 -0.35 20.62 -9.93
N SER A 165 -1.14 21.49 -10.56
CA SER A 165 -2.58 21.30 -10.78
C SER A 165 -3.40 20.95 -9.52
N GLY A 166 -2.89 21.28 -8.33
CA GLY A 166 -3.54 21.01 -7.05
C GLY A 166 -3.61 19.52 -6.68
N MET A 167 -2.76 18.66 -7.23
CA MET A 167 -2.89 17.19 -7.09
C MET A 167 -2.84 16.70 -5.64
N ASN A 168 -2.11 17.34 -4.75
CA ASN A 168 -2.11 17.00 -3.32
C ASN A 168 -3.51 16.96 -2.66
N LYS A 169 -4.49 17.70 -3.19
CA LYS A 169 -5.86 17.76 -2.65
C LYS A 169 -6.80 16.71 -3.24
N LYS A 170 -6.49 16.15 -4.41
CA LYS A 170 -7.41 15.31 -5.21
C LYS A 170 -6.79 14.03 -5.78
N GLY A 171 -5.48 13.85 -5.62
CA GLY A 171 -4.70 12.76 -6.17
C GLY A 171 -4.09 11.86 -5.10
N ILE A 172 -4.16 10.56 -5.32
CA ILE A 172 -3.50 9.55 -4.51
C ILE A 172 -2.08 9.35 -5.05
N GLY A 173 -1.07 9.87 -4.35
CA GLY A 173 0.34 9.59 -4.61
C GLY A 173 0.78 8.17 -4.22
N ILE A 174 1.27 7.42 -5.20
CA ILE A 174 1.92 6.11 -5.03
C ILE A 174 3.38 6.27 -5.45
N CYS A 175 4.33 5.95 -4.56
CA CYS A 175 5.76 6.00 -4.87
C CYS A 175 6.32 4.59 -4.96
N LEU A 176 7.04 4.27 -6.03
CA LEU A 176 7.81 3.05 -6.12
C LEU A 176 9.26 3.37 -5.75
N VAL A 177 9.90 2.51 -4.96
CA VAL A 177 11.33 2.64 -4.64
C VAL A 177 12.14 2.32 -5.89
N GLY A 178 13.01 3.23 -6.31
CA GLY A 178 13.84 3.08 -7.49
C GLY A 178 14.12 4.40 -8.22
N ASN A 179 15.08 4.36 -9.13
CA ASN A 179 15.38 5.40 -10.10
C ASN A 179 15.14 4.92 -11.53
N PHE A 180 13.87 4.90 -11.94
CA PHE A 180 13.49 4.47 -13.30
C PHE A 180 13.84 5.46 -14.42
N SER A 181 14.73 6.41 -14.16
CA SER A 181 15.46 7.10 -15.24
C SER A 181 16.72 6.34 -15.65
N LYS A 182 17.21 5.46 -14.77
CA LYS A 182 18.42 4.64 -14.94
C LYS A 182 18.10 3.15 -15.07
N GLU A 183 17.11 2.68 -14.32
CA GLU A 183 16.77 1.25 -14.25
C GLU A 183 15.35 0.96 -14.75
N ARG A 184 14.96 -0.32 -14.74
CA ARG A 184 13.61 -0.78 -15.02
C ARG A 184 12.89 -1.13 -13.71
N ILE A 185 11.58 -0.94 -13.70
CA ILE A 185 10.71 -1.46 -12.64
C ILE A 185 10.79 -3.00 -12.58
N SER A 186 10.78 -3.59 -11.38
CA SER A 186 10.68 -5.04 -11.22
C SER A 186 9.28 -5.56 -11.59
N GLU A 187 9.16 -6.86 -11.86
CA GLU A 187 7.86 -7.48 -12.12
C GLU A 187 6.95 -7.41 -10.88
N LYS A 188 7.50 -7.70 -9.69
CA LYS A 188 6.74 -7.65 -8.42
C LYS A 188 6.25 -6.24 -8.10
N GLN A 189 7.04 -5.21 -8.38
CA GLN A 189 6.60 -3.82 -8.27
C GLN A 189 5.48 -3.49 -9.26
N MET A 190 5.58 -3.97 -10.51
CA MET A 190 4.53 -3.76 -11.51
C MET A 190 3.22 -4.44 -11.10
N ASP A 191 3.28 -5.69 -10.65
CA ASP A 191 2.10 -6.45 -10.22
C ASP A 191 1.42 -5.79 -9.02
N SER A 192 2.21 -5.34 -8.06
CA SER A 192 1.72 -4.62 -6.87
C SER A 192 1.12 -3.26 -7.24
N LEU A 193 1.72 -2.56 -8.20
CA LEU A 193 1.17 -1.32 -8.72
C LEU A 193 -0.17 -1.54 -9.43
N LEU A 194 -0.26 -2.57 -10.28
CA LEU A 194 -1.50 -2.94 -10.97
C LEU A 194 -2.60 -3.27 -9.99
N TYR A 195 -2.31 -4.12 -9.00
CA TYR A 195 -3.23 -4.48 -7.93
C TYR A 195 -3.74 -3.23 -7.19
N LEU A 196 -2.82 -2.41 -6.65
CA LEU A 196 -3.16 -1.22 -5.89
C LEU A 196 -3.98 -0.22 -6.71
N VAL A 197 -3.56 0.05 -7.95
CA VAL A 197 -4.27 0.97 -8.86
C VAL A 197 -5.65 0.43 -9.20
N ASN A 198 -5.81 -0.87 -9.43
CA ASN A 198 -7.10 -1.50 -9.68
C ASN A 198 -8.05 -1.37 -8.49
N CYS A 199 -7.58 -1.70 -7.29
CA CYS A 199 -8.38 -1.56 -6.06
C CYS A 199 -8.86 -0.12 -5.87
N LEU A 200 -7.94 0.84 -5.93
CA LEU A 200 -8.25 2.25 -5.73
C LEU A 200 -9.16 2.81 -6.82
N ARG A 201 -8.87 2.53 -8.09
CA ARG A 201 -9.65 3.11 -9.20
C ARG A 201 -11.08 2.60 -9.20
N LYS A 202 -11.28 1.29 -8.93
CA LYS A 202 -12.61 0.67 -8.95
C LYS A 202 -13.45 1.23 -7.80
N TYR A 203 -12.87 1.30 -6.60
CA TYR A 203 -13.59 1.81 -5.44
C TYR A 203 -13.94 3.31 -5.56
N TYR A 204 -12.98 4.14 -5.98
CA TYR A 204 -13.18 5.60 -6.10
C TYR A 204 -13.70 6.06 -7.47
N LYS A 205 -13.98 5.12 -8.38
CA LYS A 205 -14.43 5.39 -9.76
C LYS A 205 -13.50 6.33 -10.53
N ILE A 206 -12.18 6.12 -10.39
CA ILE A 206 -11.15 6.94 -11.04
C ILE A 206 -10.94 6.44 -12.47
N SER A 207 -11.24 7.30 -13.46
CA SER A 207 -11.03 6.97 -14.87
C SER A 207 -9.55 6.72 -15.20
N LEU A 208 -9.27 5.83 -16.16
CA LEU A 208 -7.92 5.55 -16.62
C LEU A 208 -7.15 6.80 -17.06
N LYS A 209 -7.82 7.82 -17.61
CA LYS A 209 -7.18 9.09 -18.00
C LYS A 209 -6.64 9.90 -16.82
N ASN A 210 -7.11 9.63 -15.61
CA ASN A 210 -6.71 10.31 -14.38
C ASN A 210 -5.61 9.56 -13.60
N ILE A 211 -5.04 8.51 -14.19
CA ILE A 211 -3.88 7.79 -13.66
C ILE A 211 -2.66 8.26 -14.47
N MET A 212 -1.66 8.87 -13.85
CA MET A 212 -0.54 9.47 -14.58
C MET A 212 0.71 9.55 -13.74
N GLY A 213 1.86 9.72 -14.39
CA GLY A 213 3.12 10.05 -13.74
C GLY A 213 3.16 11.48 -13.25
N HIS A 214 4.02 11.77 -12.28
CA HIS A 214 4.21 13.14 -11.79
C HIS A 214 4.55 14.13 -12.92
N GLY A 215 5.46 13.79 -13.82
CA GLY A 215 5.89 14.61 -14.96
C GLY A 215 4.82 14.80 -16.03
N GLN A 216 3.77 13.97 -16.03
CA GLN A 216 2.61 14.12 -16.91
C GLN A 216 1.55 15.07 -16.34
N VAL A 217 1.67 15.49 -15.08
CA VAL A 217 0.75 16.46 -14.47
C VAL A 217 1.01 17.84 -15.05
N PHE A 218 -0.02 18.50 -15.57
CA PHE A 218 0.09 19.87 -16.07
C PHE A 218 0.69 20.82 -15.01
N GLY A 219 1.75 21.54 -15.40
CA GLY A 219 2.50 22.43 -14.53
C GLY A 219 3.58 21.76 -13.67
N ALA A 220 3.75 20.44 -13.74
CA ALA A 220 4.89 19.76 -13.12
C ALA A 220 6.14 19.93 -13.98
N ARG A 221 7.29 20.14 -13.33
CA ARG A 221 8.61 20.25 -13.99
C ARG A 221 9.54 19.18 -13.39
N THR A 222 9.35 17.95 -13.83
CA THR A 222 10.08 16.78 -13.31
C THR A 222 10.00 15.63 -14.30
N GLU A 223 11.04 14.79 -14.34
CA GLU A 223 11.04 13.53 -15.11
C GLU A 223 10.30 12.41 -14.37
N CYS A 224 10.06 12.55 -13.06
CA CYS A 224 9.40 11.54 -12.22
C CYS A 224 8.10 11.03 -12.86
N PRO A 225 7.83 9.71 -12.94
CA PRO A 225 8.55 8.61 -12.31
C PRO A 225 9.75 8.07 -13.10
N GLY A 226 10.33 8.84 -14.02
CA GLY A 226 11.52 8.46 -14.80
C GLY A 226 11.18 8.00 -16.21
N LYS A 227 12.11 8.23 -17.14
CA LYS A 227 11.92 7.98 -18.58
C LYS A 227 11.71 6.50 -18.95
N ASN A 228 12.20 5.56 -18.14
CA ASN A 228 12.04 4.13 -18.39
C ASN A 228 10.76 3.58 -17.73
N PHE A 229 9.96 4.41 -17.06
CA PHE A 229 8.73 3.95 -16.44
C PHE A 229 7.73 3.48 -17.53
N PRO A 230 7.26 2.23 -17.51
CA PRO A 230 6.56 1.63 -18.65
C PRO A 230 5.05 1.96 -18.65
N PHE A 231 4.69 3.23 -18.87
CA PHE A 231 3.29 3.67 -18.91
C PHE A 231 2.43 2.91 -19.92
N GLY A 232 2.97 2.58 -21.10
CA GLY A 232 2.26 1.80 -22.11
C GLY A 232 1.82 0.44 -21.59
N LYS A 233 2.74 -0.30 -20.94
CA LYS A 233 2.46 -1.60 -20.32
C LYS A 233 1.41 -1.47 -19.22
N LEU A 234 1.59 -0.53 -18.30
CA LEU A 234 0.63 -0.26 -17.22
C LEU A 234 -0.77 0.02 -17.76
N LYS A 235 -0.91 0.94 -18.74
CA LYS A 235 -2.21 1.29 -19.32
C LYS A 235 -2.87 0.13 -20.04
N LYS A 236 -2.09 -0.66 -20.79
CA LYS A 236 -2.59 -1.84 -21.47
C LYS A 236 -3.16 -2.86 -20.47
N GLN A 237 -2.41 -3.18 -19.42
CA GLN A 237 -2.82 -4.16 -18.41
C GLN A 237 -4.03 -3.67 -17.60
N LEU A 238 -4.10 -2.38 -17.25
CA LEU A 238 -5.24 -1.82 -16.54
C LEU A 238 -6.56 -1.92 -17.36
N LYS A 239 -6.51 -1.76 -18.69
CA LYS A 239 -7.67 -1.90 -19.57
C LYS A 239 -8.20 -3.34 -19.66
N VAL A 240 -7.32 -4.33 -19.58
CA VAL A 240 -7.72 -5.75 -19.62
C VAL A 240 -8.49 -6.16 -18.34
N SER A 241 -8.32 -5.40 -17.26
CA SER A 241 -8.99 -5.64 -15.97
C SER A 241 -10.30 -4.84 -15.76
N ASP A 242 -10.72 -4.04 -16.76
CA ASP A 242 -12.03 -3.37 -16.81
C ASP A 242 -13.09 -4.34 -17.35
#